data_AF-A0A2E8H507-F1
#
_entry.id   AF-A0A2E8H507-F1
#
_cell.length_a   1.000
_cell.length_b   1.000
_cell.length_c   1.000
_cell.angle_alpha   90.00
_cell.angle_beta   90.00
_cell.angle_gamma   90.00
#
_symmetry.space_group_name_H-M   'P 1'
#
loop_
_entity.id
_entity.type
_entity.pdbx_description
1 polymer ?
#
loop_
_entity_poly.entity_id
_entity_poly.type
_entity_poly.pdbx_seq_one_letter_code
_entity_poly.pdbx_strand_id
1 'polypeptide(L)'
;MVENHDSPGPVQVEVGDIISIQIVADFQARQASGLAAYLTVPEAVFLVEDLGPPGQQGTQPFRPGPLFDGAVLPTNILLPDDDGVAAAIAGQQLDLAALFGLGSAGETGGAGVVATFRMVALHPVAGAVIRIDDSPIRETRVVLSDGRSERRFASTRGVAITVVDPVATAIVDRPWGRLKTTTARYLTQAAGPW
;
A
#
# COMPACT_ATOMS: atom_id res chain seq x y z
N MET A 1 -17.09 -24.16 -16.89
CA MET A 1 -16.67 -24.48 -15.52
C MET A 1 -16.45 -23.14 -14.85
N VAL A 2 -17.37 -22.71 -13.99
CA VAL A 2 -17.33 -21.39 -13.37
C VAL A 2 -16.42 -21.53 -12.17
N GLU A 3 -15.20 -21.01 -12.24
CA GLU A 3 -14.38 -20.85 -11.04
C GLU A 3 -15.10 -19.88 -10.12
N ASN A 4 -15.47 -20.40 -8.96
CA ASN A 4 -16.03 -19.64 -7.87
C ASN A 4 -14.94 -18.64 -7.44
N HIS A 5 -15.13 -17.35 -7.70
CA HIS A 5 -14.31 -16.31 -7.07
C HIS A 5 -14.68 -16.28 -5.58
N ASP A 6 -14.11 -17.23 -4.85
CA ASP A 6 -14.14 -17.31 -3.41
C ASP A 6 -13.73 -15.94 -2.88
N SER A 7 -14.66 -15.28 -2.19
CA SER A 7 -14.29 -14.11 -1.41
C SER A 7 -13.37 -14.65 -0.33
N PRO A 8 -12.08 -14.30 -0.29
CA PRO A 8 -11.23 -14.77 0.79
C PRO A 8 -11.90 -14.30 2.08
N GLY A 9 -12.17 -15.26 2.98
CA GLY A 9 -12.64 -14.92 4.33
C GLY A 9 -11.70 -13.90 4.97
N PRO A 10 -12.13 -13.24 6.06
CA PRO A 10 -11.32 -12.22 6.73
C PRO A 10 -9.90 -12.75 6.97
N VAL A 11 -8.91 -12.02 6.46
CA VAL A 11 -7.50 -12.43 6.55
C VAL A 11 -7.04 -12.12 7.97
N GLN A 12 -6.59 -13.14 8.69
CA GLN A 12 -6.00 -12.96 10.02
C GLN A 12 -4.48 -13.00 9.93
N VAL A 13 -3.83 -12.04 10.57
CA VAL A 13 -2.36 -11.87 10.63
C VAL A 13 -1.94 -11.45 12.02
N GLU A 14 -0.65 -11.55 12.34
CA GLU A 14 -0.09 -11.14 13.63
C GLU A 14 0.57 -9.77 13.55
N VAL A 15 0.67 -9.07 14.69
CA VAL A 15 1.50 -7.86 14.79
C VAL A 15 2.95 -8.21 14.44
N GLY A 16 3.54 -7.43 13.53
CA GLY A 16 4.88 -7.63 13.00
C GLY A 16 4.92 -8.37 11.66
N ASP A 17 3.81 -8.97 11.21
CA ASP A 17 3.76 -9.65 9.92
C ASP A 17 3.86 -8.67 8.75
N ILE A 18 4.55 -9.10 7.69
CA ILE A 18 4.52 -8.46 6.38
C ILE A 18 3.42 -9.10 5.56
N ILE A 19 2.46 -8.28 5.14
CA ILE A 19 1.28 -8.69 4.38
C ILE A 19 1.48 -8.27 2.93
N SER A 20 1.32 -9.21 1.99
CA SER A 20 1.35 -8.94 0.56
C SER A 20 -0.06 -8.85 0.00
N ILE A 21 -0.43 -7.70 -0.56
CA ILE A 21 -1.76 -7.45 -1.13
C ILE A 21 -1.67 -7.37 -2.65
N GLN A 22 -2.49 -8.15 -3.33
CA GLN A 22 -2.64 -8.13 -4.77
C GLN A 22 -3.85 -7.29 -5.17
N ILE A 23 -3.66 -6.37 -6.10
CA ILE A 23 -4.74 -5.65 -6.78
C ILE A 23 -5.11 -6.49 -8.00
N VAL A 24 -6.34 -7.00 -8.01
CA VAL A 24 -6.87 -7.86 -9.08
C VAL A 24 -7.93 -7.10 -9.86
N ALA A 25 -7.83 -7.14 -11.19
CA ALA A 25 -8.85 -6.60 -12.08
C ALA A 25 -9.42 -7.73 -12.95
N ASP A 26 -10.69 -7.59 -13.35
CA ASP A 26 -11.34 -8.40 -14.38
C ASP A 26 -11.92 -7.48 -15.45
N PHE A 27 -11.32 -7.51 -16.63
CA PHE A 27 -11.75 -6.73 -17.79
C PHE A 27 -12.85 -7.41 -18.61
N GLN A 28 -13.26 -8.63 -18.23
CA GLN A 28 -14.21 -9.45 -18.95
C GLN A 28 -13.79 -9.62 -20.42
N ALA A 29 -14.69 -9.36 -21.36
CA ALA A 29 -14.42 -9.44 -22.80
C ALA A 29 -13.76 -8.17 -23.39
N ARG A 30 -13.29 -7.23 -22.56
CA ARG A 30 -12.68 -5.97 -23.02
C ARG A 30 -11.16 -6.05 -22.99
N GLN A 31 -10.55 -5.34 -23.92
CA GLN A 31 -9.12 -5.08 -23.92
C GLN A 31 -8.85 -3.71 -23.26
N ALA A 32 -7.78 -3.66 -22.48
CA ALA A 32 -7.33 -2.50 -21.73
C ALA A 32 -5.90 -2.16 -22.12
N SER A 33 -5.64 -0.88 -22.39
CA SER A 33 -4.27 -0.37 -22.58
C SER A 33 -3.71 0.23 -21.28
N GLY A 34 -4.52 0.32 -20.23
CA GLY A 34 -4.10 0.91 -18.98
C GLY A 34 -5.17 0.91 -17.89
N LEU A 35 -4.77 1.30 -16.68
CA LEU A 35 -5.61 1.34 -15.49
C LEU A 35 -5.10 2.41 -14.53
N ALA A 36 -6.04 3.10 -13.86
CA ALA A 36 -5.78 3.95 -12.71
C ALA A 36 -6.59 3.42 -11.52
N ALA A 37 -5.92 3.18 -10.39
CA ALA A 37 -6.54 2.71 -9.16
C ALA A 37 -6.06 3.53 -7.97
N TYR A 38 -7.00 3.78 -7.07
CA TYR A 38 -6.79 4.57 -5.88
C TYR A 38 -7.15 3.70 -4.68
N LEU A 39 -6.28 3.64 -3.68
CA LEU A 39 -6.50 2.84 -2.49
C LEU A 39 -6.39 3.70 -1.25
N THR A 40 -7.16 3.32 -0.22
CA THR A 40 -6.97 3.80 1.14
C THR A 40 -6.60 2.63 2.05
N VAL A 41 -5.51 2.78 2.78
CA VAL A 41 -5.06 1.87 3.83
C VAL A 41 -5.26 2.53 5.20
N PRO A 42 -5.83 1.85 6.20
CA PRO A 42 -5.96 2.40 7.55
C PRO A 42 -4.60 2.85 8.12
N GLU A 43 -4.51 4.12 8.49
CA GLU A 43 -3.34 4.67 9.17
C GLU A 43 -3.19 4.10 10.59
N ALA A 44 -1.99 4.24 11.16
CA ALA A 44 -1.57 3.69 12.46
C ALA A 44 -1.57 2.15 12.57
N VAL A 45 -2.46 1.42 11.89
CA VAL A 45 -2.52 -0.04 11.92
C VAL A 45 -1.46 -0.67 11.01
N PHE A 46 -1.28 -0.10 9.81
CA PHE A 46 -0.38 -0.64 8.80
C PHE A 46 0.68 0.39 8.40
N LEU A 47 1.90 -0.08 8.18
CA LEU A 47 2.95 0.71 7.53
C LEU A 47 3.16 0.19 6.12
N VAL A 48 2.95 1.03 5.11
CA VAL A 48 3.18 0.66 3.72
C VAL A 48 4.68 0.60 3.43
N GLU A 49 5.16 -0.48 2.82
CA GLU A 49 6.57 -0.62 2.46
C GLU A 49 6.92 0.23 1.24
N ASP A 50 8.09 0.87 1.28
CA ASP A 50 8.67 1.48 0.09
C ASP A 50 9.36 0.41 -0.76
N LEU A 51 8.78 0.18 -1.94
CA LEU A 51 9.34 -0.71 -2.94
C LEU A 51 10.09 0.11 -4.01
N GLY A 52 10.26 1.42 -3.90
CA GLY A 52 11.00 2.21 -4.88
C GLY A 52 12.45 1.71 -5.06
N PRO A 53 13.04 1.84 -6.26
CA PRO A 53 14.48 1.71 -6.39
C PRO A 53 15.19 2.76 -5.52
N PRO A 54 16.36 2.44 -4.94
CA PRO A 54 17.07 3.35 -4.06
C PRO A 54 17.30 4.74 -4.68
N GLY A 55 17.03 5.79 -3.91
CA GLY A 55 17.26 7.18 -4.31
C GLY A 55 16.09 7.84 -5.05
N GLN A 56 14.97 7.13 -5.28
CA GLN A 56 13.74 7.80 -5.69
C GLN A 56 13.09 8.52 -4.51
N GLN A 57 12.51 9.69 -4.79
CA GLN A 57 11.83 10.50 -3.79
C GLN A 57 10.42 9.98 -3.56
N GLY A 58 10.01 9.96 -2.28
CA GLY A 58 8.71 9.46 -1.86
C GLY A 58 8.64 7.94 -1.81
N THR A 59 7.58 7.42 -1.20
CA THR A 59 7.34 5.98 -1.09
C THR A 59 6.64 5.47 -2.33
N GLN A 60 7.20 4.42 -2.95
CA GLN A 60 6.62 3.76 -4.11
C GLN A 60 6.09 2.37 -3.72
N PRO A 61 4.79 2.26 -3.41
CA PRO A 61 4.27 1.07 -2.76
C PRO A 61 4.08 -0.13 -3.69
N PHE A 62 4.00 0.07 -5.02
CA PHE A 62 3.58 -0.97 -5.95
C PHE A 62 4.73 -1.64 -6.71
N ARG A 63 4.56 -2.94 -6.93
CA ARG A 63 5.23 -3.75 -7.94
C ARG A 63 4.25 -4.12 -9.05
N PRO A 64 4.62 -4.01 -10.33
CA PRO A 64 3.74 -4.39 -11.42
C PRO A 64 3.41 -5.88 -11.35
N GLY A 65 2.16 -6.21 -11.64
CA GLY A 65 1.65 -7.57 -11.73
C GLY A 65 1.63 -8.10 -13.17
N PRO A 66 1.45 -9.41 -13.36
CA PRO A 66 1.51 -10.06 -14.66
C PRO A 66 0.42 -9.61 -15.65
N LEU A 67 -0.73 -9.08 -15.19
CA LEU A 67 -1.79 -8.64 -16.10
C LEU A 67 -1.34 -7.48 -17.00
N PHE A 68 -0.45 -6.63 -16.48
CA PHE A 68 0.16 -5.51 -17.20
C PHE A 68 1.68 -5.73 -17.35
N ASP A 69 2.11 -6.96 -17.62
CA ASP A 69 3.53 -7.24 -17.86
C ASP A 69 4.06 -6.43 -19.06
N GLY A 70 5.21 -5.79 -18.88
CA GLY A 70 5.77 -4.82 -19.84
C GLY A 70 5.12 -3.43 -19.83
N ALA A 71 4.11 -3.17 -18.99
CA ALA A 71 3.62 -1.81 -18.75
C ALA A 71 4.55 -1.04 -17.80
N VAL A 72 4.48 0.29 -17.88
CA VAL A 72 5.11 1.18 -16.90
C VAL A 72 4.11 1.58 -15.83
N LEU A 73 4.60 1.87 -14.63
CA LEU A 73 3.80 2.47 -13.55
C LEU A 73 4.09 3.97 -13.43
N PRO A 74 3.50 4.83 -14.28
CA PRO A 74 3.78 6.28 -14.26
C PRO A 74 3.30 6.93 -12.95
N THR A 75 2.32 6.33 -12.28
CA THR A 75 1.91 6.72 -10.93
C THR A 75 2.07 5.50 -10.02
N ASN A 76 2.92 5.66 -9.02
CA ASN A 76 3.21 4.66 -8.00
C ASN A 76 3.66 5.41 -6.75
N ILE A 77 2.70 5.92 -5.99
CA ILE A 77 3.01 6.85 -4.91
C ILE A 77 2.07 6.61 -3.71
N LEU A 78 2.66 6.64 -2.52
CA LEU A 78 1.94 6.94 -1.29
C LEU A 78 1.92 8.46 -1.13
N LEU A 79 0.73 9.05 -1.12
CA LEU A 79 0.59 10.50 -1.00
C LEU A 79 1.13 10.96 0.37
N PRO A 80 1.91 12.05 0.42
CA PRO A 80 2.37 12.61 1.67
C PRO A 80 1.23 13.26 2.46
N ASP A 81 1.35 13.35 3.78
CA ASP A 81 0.30 13.86 4.67
C ASP A 81 -0.14 15.31 4.38
N ASP A 82 0.71 16.10 3.73
CA ASP A 82 0.43 17.48 3.32
C ASP A 82 -0.29 17.61 1.97
N ASP A 83 -0.48 16.49 1.25
CA ASP A 83 -1.32 16.45 0.06
C ASP A 83 -2.78 16.71 0.41
N GLY A 84 -3.48 17.51 -0.42
CA GLY A 84 -4.87 17.90 -0.15
C GLY A 84 -5.85 16.73 -0.08
N VAL A 85 -5.58 15.64 -0.79
CA VAL A 85 -6.40 14.41 -0.75
C VAL A 85 -6.07 13.60 0.50
N ALA A 86 -4.78 13.43 0.81
CA ALA A 86 -4.34 12.73 2.02
C ALA A 86 -4.84 13.42 3.29
N ALA A 87 -4.79 14.76 3.34
CA ALA A 87 -5.29 15.54 4.47
C ALA A 87 -6.83 15.49 4.61
N ALA A 88 -7.56 15.23 3.53
CA ALA A 88 -9.02 15.22 3.52
C ALA A 88 -9.65 13.85 3.80
N ILE A 89 -8.91 12.76 3.57
CA ILE A 89 -9.43 11.39 3.68
C ILE A 89 -8.60 10.62 4.70
N ALA A 90 -9.25 10.18 5.79
CA ALA A 90 -8.59 9.40 6.82
C ALA A 90 -7.96 8.10 6.25
N GLY A 91 -6.71 7.87 6.62
CA GLY A 91 -5.90 6.75 6.14
C GLY A 91 -4.84 7.16 5.11
N GLN A 92 -3.90 6.25 4.89
CA GLN A 92 -2.86 6.37 3.87
C GLN A 92 -3.45 6.24 2.47
N GLN A 93 -3.20 7.22 1.61
CA GLN A 93 -3.72 7.27 0.25
C GLN A 93 -2.66 6.79 -0.75
N LEU A 94 -2.94 5.72 -1.48
CA LEU A 94 -2.02 5.14 -2.46
C LEU A 94 -2.60 5.31 -3.87
N ASP A 95 -1.76 5.78 -4.78
CA ASP A 95 -2.14 6.05 -6.16
C ASP A 95 -1.33 5.16 -7.11
N LEU A 96 -2.05 4.43 -7.95
CA LEU A 96 -1.51 3.53 -8.96
C LEU A 96 -2.03 3.93 -10.34
N ALA A 97 -1.13 4.03 -11.30
CA ALA A 97 -1.46 3.98 -12.71
C ALA A 97 -0.53 2.99 -13.40
N ALA A 98 -1.09 2.14 -14.26
CA ALA A 98 -0.37 1.22 -15.12
C ALA A 98 -0.75 1.52 -16.57
N LEU A 99 0.23 1.78 -17.43
CA LEU A 99 0.01 2.10 -18.84
C LEU A 99 1.05 1.39 -19.71
N PHE A 100 0.63 0.84 -20.83
CA PHE A 100 1.58 0.46 -21.88
C PHE A 100 2.19 1.73 -22.50
N GLY A 101 3.52 1.76 -22.64
CA GLY A 101 4.24 2.97 -23.08
C GLY A 101 3.94 3.35 -24.53
N LEU A 102 4.24 4.59 -24.91
CA LEU A 102 3.95 5.17 -26.24
C LEU A 102 4.58 4.42 -27.45
N GLY A 103 5.45 3.43 -27.20
CA GLY A 103 6.05 2.56 -28.22
C GLY A 103 5.61 1.09 -28.17
N SER A 104 4.79 0.69 -27.19
CA SER A 104 4.16 -0.62 -27.15
C SER A 104 2.65 -0.46 -27.36
N ALA A 105 2.13 -1.05 -28.44
CA ALA A 105 0.68 -1.23 -28.61
C ALA A 105 0.17 -2.36 -27.69
N GLY A 106 0.62 -2.37 -26.45
CA GLY A 106 0.25 -3.38 -25.47
C GLY A 106 -1.22 -3.21 -25.12
N GLU A 107 -1.93 -4.32 -25.16
CA GLU A 107 -3.26 -4.43 -24.58
C GLU A 107 -3.33 -5.72 -23.77
N THR A 108 -4.19 -5.72 -22.77
CA THR A 108 -4.43 -6.87 -21.92
C THR A 108 -5.93 -7.03 -21.68
N GLY A 109 -6.36 -8.26 -21.45
CA GLY A 109 -7.77 -8.60 -21.24
C GLY A 109 -7.93 -9.73 -20.24
N GLY A 110 -9.18 -10.05 -19.89
CA GLY A 110 -9.49 -11.06 -18.88
C GLY A 110 -9.21 -10.58 -17.46
N ALA A 111 -8.99 -11.54 -16.56
CA ALA A 111 -8.79 -11.28 -15.13
C ALA A 111 -7.37 -11.62 -14.68
N GLY A 112 -6.81 -10.81 -13.78
CA GLY A 112 -5.47 -11.04 -13.26
C GLY A 112 -4.97 -9.97 -12.29
N VAL A 113 -3.75 -10.19 -11.79
CA VAL A 113 -3.08 -9.29 -10.86
C VAL A 113 -2.48 -8.11 -11.62
N VAL A 114 -2.95 -6.90 -11.30
CA VAL A 114 -2.49 -5.62 -11.84
C VAL A 114 -1.19 -5.17 -11.20
N ALA A 115 -1.15 -5.24 -9.86
CA ALA A 115 -0.02 -4.82 -9.06
C ALA A 115 -0.07 -5.50 -7.69
N THR A 116 1.07 -5.52 -7.00
CA THR A 116 1.18 -5.98 -5.62
C THR A 116 1.83 -4.88 -4.78
N PHE A 117 1.37 -4.69 -3.55
CA PHE A 117 2.06 -3.88 -2.55
C PHE A 117 2.21 -4.66 -1.25
N ARG A 118 3.06 -4.15 -0.37
CA ARG A 118 3.34 -4.75 0.93
C ARG A 118 3.15 -3.76 2.05
N MET A 119 2.79 -4.28 3.21
CA MET A 119 2.64 -3.50 4.42
C MET A 119 2.97 -4.33 5.65
N VAL A 120 3.44 -3.68 6.70
CA VAL A 120 3.69 -4.29 8.01
C VAL A 120 2.50 -4.03 8.92
N ALA A 121 2.04 -5.06 9.63
CA ALA A 121 1.04 -4.91 10.68
C ALA A 121 1.68 -4.36 11.96
N LEU A 122 1.28 -3.16 12.39
CA LEU A 122 1.86 -2.47 13.54
C LEU A 122 1.06 -2.68 14.84
N HIS A 123 -0.26 -2.70 14.74
CA HIS A 123 -1.15 -2.72 15.90
C HIS A 123 -2.31 -3.71 15.72
N PRO A 124 -2.76 -4.35 16.81
CA PRO A 124 -3.90 -5.25 16.76
C PRO A 124 -5.17 -4.48 16.41
N VAL A 125 -6.01 -5.07 15.56
CA VAL A 125 -7.29 -4.49 15.13
C VAL A 125 -8.23 -5.59 14.64
N ALA A 126 -9.51 -5.44 14.96
CA ALA A 126 -10.55 -6.31 14.43
C ALA A 126 -11.12 -5.71 13.13
N GLY A 127 -10.89 -6.38 11.99
CA GLY A 127 -11.55 -6.05 10.72
C GLY A 127 -11.19 -4.71 10.10
N ALA A 128 -9.91 -4.31 10.12
CA ALA A 128 -9.45 -3.16 9.35
C ALA A 128 -9.64 -3.39 7.84
N VAL A 129 -10.23 -2.42 7.14
CA VAL A 129 -10.57 -2.56 5.72
C VAL A 129 -9.63 -1.74 4.87
N ILE A 130 -8.97 -2.40 3.93
CA ILE A 130 -8.28 -1.73 2.83
C ILE A 130 -9.26 -1.64 1.68
N ARG A 131 -9.46 -0.44 1.15
CA ARG A 131 -10.47 -0.15 0.14
C ARG A 131 -9.83 0.34 -1.15
N ILE A 132 -10.46 -0.03 -2.27
CA ILE A 132 -10.25 0.63 -3.55
C ILE A 132 -11.28 1.75 -3.62
N ASP A 133 -10.80 2.98 -3.75
CA ASP A 133 -11.63 4.17 -3.79
C ASP A 133 -12.34 4.30 -5.15
N ASP A 134 -13.62 4.67 -5.07
CA ASP A 134 -14.44 5.04 -6.22
C ASP A 134 -15.31 6.25 -5.82
N SER A 135 -14.70 7.43 -5.89
CA SER A 135 -15.31 8.71 -5.53
C SER A 135 -15.03 9.75 -6.64
N PRO A 136 -15.76 10.88 -6.69
CA PRO A 136 -15.57 11.89 -7.74
C PRO A 136 -14.16 12.46 -7.85
N ILE A 137 -13.35 12.39 -6.79
CA ILE A 137 -11.97 12.89 -6.74
C ILE A 137 -10.91 11.80 -6.84
N ARG A 138 -11.28 10.53 -6.57
CA ARG A 138 -10.42 9.34 -6.62
C ARG A 138 -11.23 8.23 -7.28
N GLU A 139 -11.28 8.26 -8.61
CA GLU A 139 -12.13 7.38 -9.40
C GLU A 139 -11.30 6.31 -10.09
N THR A 140 -11.50 5.05 -9.73
CA THR A 140 -10.79 3.92 -10.32
C THR A 140 -11.31 3.65 -11.75
N ARG A 141 -10.44 3.69 -12.74
CA ARG A 141 -10.78 3.61 -14.18
C ARG A 141 -9.89 2.64 -14.95
N VAL A 142 -10.42 2.12 -16.04
CA VAL A 142 -9.69 1.39 -17.07
C VAL A 142 -9.64 2.23 -18.35
N VAL A 143 -8.47 2.28 -18.98
CA VAL A 143 -8.29 2.83 -20.33
C VAL A 143 -8.43 1.68 -21.32
N LEU A 144 -9.36 1.80 -22.26
CA LEU A 144 -9.61 0.79 -23.27
C LEU A 144 -8.49 0.75 -24.31
N SER A 145 -8.44 -0.30 -25.12
CA SER A 145 -7.39 -0.51 -26.13
C SER A 145 -7.24 0.59 -27.19
N ASP A 146 -8.23 1.48 -27.34
CA ASP A 146 -8.09 2.67 -28.19
C ASP A 146 -7.19 3.76 -27.57
N GLY A 147 -6.72 3.54 -26.34
CA GLY A 147 -5.82 4.43 -25.59
C GLY A 147 -6.44 5.77 -25.19
N ARG A 148 -7.76 5.93 -25.36
CA ARG A 148 -8.46 7.21 -25.19
C ARG A 148 -9.76 7.08 -24.43
N SER A 149 -10.52 6.02 -24.69
CA SER A 149 -11.77 5.77 -24.01
C SER A 149 -11.50 5.23 -22.62
N GLU A 150 -12.09 5.87 -21.62
CA GLU A 150 -12.02 5.43 -20.24
C GLU A 150 -13.37 4.86 -19.79
N ARG A 151 -13.32 3.86 -18.91
CA ARG A 151 -14.51 3.33 -18.24
C ARG A 151 -14.27 3.14 -16.77
N ARG A 152 -15.32 3.37 -15.97
CA ARG A 152 -15.36 2.96 -14.57
C ARG A 152 -15.48 1.45 -14.47
N PHE A 153 -14.95 0.89 -13.38
CA PHE A 153 -15.26 -0.47 -12.99
C PHE A 153 -16.72 -0.57 -12.53
N ALA A 154 -17.35 -1.71 -12.77
CA ALA A 154 -18.74 -1.94 -12.35
C ALA A 154 -18.87 -2.09 -10.82
N SER A 155 -17.81 -2.56 -10.17
CA SER A 155 -17.73 -2.66 -8.72
C SER A 155 -16.28 -2.67 -8.27
N THR A 156 -16.01 -2.07 -7.12
CA THR A 156 -14.76 -2.22 -6.38
C THR A 156 -15.02 -2.99 -5.08
N ARG A 157 -14.05 -3.79 -4.63
CA ARG A 157 -14.14 -4.52 -3.36
C ARG A 157 -12.84 -4.36 -2.59
N GLY A 158 -12.98 -4.02 -1.32
CA GLY A 158 -11.87 -4.00 -0.37
C GLY A 158 -11.58 -5.38 0.21
N VAL A 159 -10.55 -5.45 1.05
CA VAL A 159 -10.22 -6.62 1.86
C VAL A 159 -10.26 -6.26 3.34
N ALA A 160 -10.89 -7.11 4.14
CA ALA A 160 -10.91 -6.98 5.59
C ALA A 160 -9.81 -7.84 6.20
N ILE A 161 -9.02 -7.22 7.08
CA ILE A 161 -7.87 -7.82 7.74
C ILE A 161 -8.03 -7.67 9.25
N THR A 162 -7.86 -8.77 9.97
CA THR A 162 -7.78 -8.79 11.43
C THR A 162 -6.33 -8.99 11.84
N VAL A 163 -5.80 -8.05 12.62
CA VAL A 163 -4.46 -8.15 13.21
C VAL A 163 -4.61 -8.57 14.66
N VAL A 164 -3.98 -9.68 15.05
CA VAL A 164 -3.96 -10.17 16.43
C VAL A 164 -2.59 -9.94 17.05
N ASP A 165 -2.56 -9.70 18.36
CA ASP A 165 -1.31 -9.66 19.12
C ASP A 165 -1.04 -11.05 19.71
N PRO A 166 0.00 -11.78 19.25
CA PRO A 166 0.32 -13.12 19.74
C PRO A 166 0.81 -13.11 21.21
N VAL A 167 1.18 -11.94 21.74
CA VAL A 167 1.77 -11.75 23.09
C VAL A 167 0.75 -11.15 24.07
N ALA A 168 -0.53 -11.05 23.74
CA ALA A 168 -1.59 -10.64 24.67
C ALA A 168 -1.86 -11.64 25.83
N THR A 169 -0.87 -12.44 26.23
CA THR A 169 -0.79 -12.98 27.58
C THR A 169 -0.40 -11.84 28.50
N ALA A 170 -1.14 -11.60 29.58
CA ALA A 170 -0.82 -10.57 30.57
C ALA A 170 0.60 -10.75 31.14
N ILE A 171 1.61 -10.13 30.52
CA ILE A 171 2.94 -10.02 31.07
C ILE A 171 2.82 -9.02 32.21
N VAL A 172 2.86 -9.52 33.44
CA VAL A 172 3.10 -8.69 34.62
C VAL A 172 4.40 -7.95 34.38
N ASP A 173 4.31 -6.62 34.27
CA ASP A 173 5.40 -5.74 33.87
C ASP A 173 6.63 -5.96 34.78
N ARG A 174 7.57 -6.77 34.30
CA ARG A 174 8.89 -6.96 34.92
C ARG A 174 9.93 -6.52 33.90
N PRO A 175 10.57 -5.35 34.08
CA PRO A 175 11.62 -4.94 33.18
C PRO A 175 12.80 -5.92 33.28
N TRP A 176 13.16 -6.52 32.14
CA TRP A 176 14.27 -7.47 32.00
C TRP A 176 15.65 -6.78 32.06
N GLY A 177 15.69 -5.45 31.97
CA GLY A 177 16.90 -4.65 32.03
C GLY A 177 16.62 -3.22 32.49
N ARG A 178 17.64 -2.56 33.04
CA ARG A 178 17.61 -1.14 33.40
C ARG A 178 18.71 -0.39 32.65
N LEU A 179 18.34 0.68 31.97
CA LEU A 179 19.30 1.64 31.41
C LEU A 179 19.73 2.59 32.54
N LYS A 180 21.05 2.76 32.72
CA LYS A 180 21.62 3.72 33.66
C LYS A 180 22.34 4.80 32.87
N THR A 181 21.83 6.02 32.93
CA THR A 181 22.51 7.19 32.40
C THR A 181 23.69 7.53 33.32
N THR A 182 24.89 7.66 32.75
CA THR A 182 26.08 8.11 33.48
C THR A 182 26.60 9.38 32.81
N THR A 183 26.45 10.52 33.49
CA THR A 183 26.99 11.79 32.99
C THR A 183 28.45 11.90 33.46
N ALA A 184 29.39 11.83 32.53
CA ALA A 184 30.77 12.22 32.81
C ALA A 184 30.85 13.75 32.84
N ARG A 185 31.19 14.34 34.00
CA ARG A 185 31.60 15.75 34.06
C ARG A 185 33.06 15.82 33.63
N TYR A 186 33.33 16.41 32.47
CA TYR A 186 34.68 16.88 32.15
C TYR A 186 35.02 18.01 33.12
N LEU A 187 36.03 17.80 33.97
CA LEU A 187 36.66 18.90 34.69
C LEU A 187 37.42 19.72 33.64
N THR A 188 36.90 20.89 33.31
CA THR A 188 37.65 21.89 32.56
C THR A 188 38.80 22.33 33.48
N GLN A 189 40.02 21.89 33.19
CA GLN A 189 41.21 22.41 33.84
C GLN A 189 41.37 23.85 33.38
N ALA A 190 41.01 24.81 34.23
CA ALA A 190 41.25 26.22 33.98
C ALA A 190 42.77 26.44 33.87
N ALA A 191 43.21 26.89 32.68
CA ALA A 191 44.51 27.50 32.50
C ALA A 191 44.58 28.73 33.42
N GLY A 192 45.46 28.69 34.42
CA GLY A 192 45.83 29.86 35.20
C GLY A 192 46.79 30.75 34.39
N PRO A 193 46.73 32.08 34.52
CA PRO A 193 47.69 32.96 33.88
C PRO A 193 48.99 33.09 34.69
N TRP A 194 50.08 33.24 33.93
CA TRP A 194 51.50 33.52 34.25
C TRP A 194 52.39 32.29 34.49
#